data_AF-X1BDI7-F1
#
_entry.id   AF-X1BDI7-F1
#
_cell.length_a   1.000
_cell.length_b   1.000
_cell.length_c   1.000
_cell.angle_alpha   90.00
_cell.angle_beta   90.00
_cell.angle_gamma   90.00
#
_symmetry.space_group_name_H-M   'P 1'
#
loop_
_entity.id
_entity.type
_entity.pdbx_description
1 polymer ?
#
loop_
_entity_poly.entity_id
_entity_poly.type
_entity_poly.pdbx_seq_one_letter_code
_entity_poly.pdbx_strand_id
1 'polypeptide(L)'
;YEKNLEEIKIQVARLENNLKEIEGRIKKIQSQYPNLNIVDEYRVLSTGYCPCPICCGKYSSGYTAIGLKAGHGVIAVDPKFITLRTKILIPGYGVAIAGDTGKKIRNNHIDIGFDNHLDALRYGVRFIYIYKIDK
;
A
#
# COMPACT_ATOMS: atom_id res chain seq x y z
N TYR A 1 -22.28 36.15 -8.89
CA TYR A 1 -23.13 34.96 -9.00
C TYR A 1 -22.74 34.07 -10.19
N GLU A 2 -22.63 34.58 -11.41
CA GLU A 2 -22.27 33.76 -12.60
C GLU A 2 -20.86 33.16 -12.58
N LYS A 3 -19.82 33.92 -12.16
CA LYS A 3 -18.44 33.39 -12.00
C LYS A 3 -18.36 32.17 -11.07
N ASN A 4 -19.17 32.15 -10.01
CA ASN A 4 -19.21 31.04 -9.06
C ASN A 4 -19.90 29.79 -9.67
N LEU A 5 -20.90 29.99 -10.53
CA LEU A 5 -21.60 28.89 -11.21
C LEU A 5 -20.67 28.18 -12.21
N GLU A 6 -19.83 28.91 -12.92
CA GLU A 6 -18.88 28.34 -13.89
C GLU A 6 -17.76 27.55 -13.20
N GLU A 7 -17.20 28.07 -12.10
CA GLU A 7 -16.23 27.36 -11.26
C GLU A 7 -16.81 26.04 -10.70
N ILE A 8 -18.06 26.08 -10.22
CA ILE A 8 -18.77 24.89 -9.72
C ILE A 8 -18.92 23.85 -10.84
N LYS A 9 -19.33 24.25 -12.04
CA LYS A 9 -19.47 23.33 -13.18
C LYS A 9 -18.13 22.66 -13.55
N ILE A 10 -17.03 23.41 -13.54
CA ILE A 10 -15.69 22.87 -13.79
C ILE A 10 -15.31 21.85 -12.71
N GLN A 11 -15.59 22.15 -11.45
CA GLN A 11 -15.29 21.24 -10.35
C GLN A 11 -16.13 19.96 -10.42
N VAL A 12 -17.41 20.05 -10.75
CA VAL A 12 -18.28 18.89 -10.97
C VAL A 12 -17.74 18.01 -12.09
N ALA A 13 -17.38 18.59 -13.25
CA ALA A 13 -16.83 17.82 -14.36
C ALA A 13 -15.50 17.10 -13.99
N ARG A 14 -14.66 17.72 -13.14
CA ARG A 14 -13.45 17.07 -12.63
C ARG A 14 -13.77 15.90 -11.70
N LEU A 15 -14.76 16.04 -10.83
CA LEU A 15 -15.19 14.97 -9.92
C LEU A 15 -15.79 13.79 -10.70
N GLU A 16 -16.59 14.05 -11.73
CA GLU A 16 -17.15 13.02 -12.62
C GLU A 16 -16.05 12.23 -13.34
N ASN A 17 -15.03 12.91 -13.86
CA ASN A 17 -13.88 12.25 -14.48
C ASN A 17 -13.10 11.38 -13.48
N ASN A 18 -12.82 11.91 -12.29
CA ASN A 18 -12.14 11.15 -11.23
C ASN A 18 -12.93 9.91 -10.81
N LEU A 19 -14.26 10.03 -10.67
CA LEU A 19 -15.14 8.91 -10.34
C LEU A 19 -15.03 7.81 -11.40
N LYS A 20 -15.12 8.18 -12.68
CA LYS A 20 -14.99 7.25 -13.81
C LYS A 20 -13.65 6.51 -13.82
N GLU A 21 -12.56 7.20 -13.52
CA GLU A 21 -11.23 6.58 -13.40
C GLU A 21 -11.14 5.59 -12.24
N ILE A 22 -11.69 5.96 -11.07
CA ILE A 22 -11.73 5.09 -9.88
C ILE A 22 -12.54 3.82 -10.18
N GLU A 23 -13.74 3.96 -10.76
CA GLU A 23 -14.58 2.82 -11.15
C GLU A 23 -13.86 1.91 -12.16
N GLY A 24 -13.17 2.50 -13.15
CA GLY A 24 -12.39 1.75 -14.12
C GLY A 24 -11.26 0.94 -13.45
N ARG A 25 -10.54 1.54 -12.50
CA ARG A 25 -9.49 0.86 -11.74
C ARG A 25 -10.04 -0.26 -10.87
N ILE A 26 -11.14 -0.03 -10.16
CA ILE A 26 -11.80 -1.04 -9.30
C ILE A 26 -12.28 -2.23 -10.14
N LYS A 27 -12.93 -2.00 -11.28
CA LYS A 27 -13.35 -3.08 -12.18
C LYS A 27 -12.17 -3.90 -12.69
N LYS A 28 -11.07 -3.21 -13.05
CA LYS A 28 -9.85 -3.88 -13.52
C LYS A 28 -9.25 -4.78 -12.44
N ILE A 29 -9.12 -4.28 -11.21
CA ILE A 29 -8.51 -5.07 -10.13
C ILE A 29 -9.38 -6.26 -9.73
N GLN A 30 -10.71 -6.09 -9.66
CA GLN A 30 -11.65 -7.18 -9.36
C GLN A 30 -11.62 -8.27 -10.44
N SER A 31 -11.57 -7.87 -11.71
CA SER A 31 -11.44 -8.82 -12.84
C SER A 31 -10.10 -9.57 -12.82
N GLN A 32 -9.01 -8.90 -12.45
CA GLN A 32 -7.68 -9.51 -12.37
C GLN A 32 -7.55 -10.48 -11.19
N TYR A 33 -8.26 -10.24 -10.09
CA TYR A 33 -8.22 -11.05 -8.87
C TYR A 33 -9.64 -11.49 -8.42
N PRO A 34 -10.33 -12.32 -9.22
CA PRO A 34 -11.75 -12.63 -9.02
C PRO A 34 -12.04 -13.41 -7.73
N ASN A 35 -11.03 -14.08 -7.18
CA ASN A 35 -11.15 -14.88 -5.96
C ASN A 35 -10.82 -14.10 -4.68
N LEU A 36 -10.50 -12.80 -4.78
CA LEU A 36 -10.19 -11.97 -3.63
C LEU A 36 -11.36 -11.02 -3.34
N ASN A 37 -11.78 -10.99 -2.08
CA ASN A 37 -12.75 -10.02 -1.59
C ASN A 37 -12.03 -8.69 -1.29
N ILE A 38 -11.96 -7.81 -2.29
CA ILE A 38 -11.36 -6.48 -2.16
C ILE A 38 -12.38 -5.53 -1.53
N VAL A 39 -12.05 -4.98 -0.37
CA VAL A 39 -12.98 -4.16 0.43
C VAL A 39 -12.61 -2.69 0.50
N ASP A 40 -11.36 -2.36 0.22
CA ASP A 40 -10.89 -0.96 0.31
C ASP A 40 -9.67 -0.73 -0.59
N GLU A 41 -9.44 0.53 -0.98
CA GLU A 41 -8.32 0.96 -1.80
C GLU A 41 -7.57 2.11 -1.15
N TYR A 42 -6.24 2.01 -1.10
CA TYR A 42 -5.39 3.08 -0.57
C TYR A 42 -4.34 3.49 -1.60
N ARG A 43 -4.16 4.81 -1.76
CA ARG A 43 -3.00 5.36 -2.45
C ARG A 43 -1.91 5.69 -1.43
N VAL A 44 -0.79 4.99 -1.53
CA VAL A 44 0.29 5.05 -0.53
C VAL A 44 1.62 5.41 -1.17
N LEU A 45 2.49 6.10 -0.41
CA LEU A 45 3.91 6.13 -0.68
C LEU A 45 4.48 4.78 -0.26
N SER A 46 5.27 4.14 -1.11
CA SER A 46 5.85 2.84 -0.84
C SER A 46 7.35 2.83 -1.06
N THR A 47 8.06 2.26 -0.09
CA THR A 47 9.48 1.90 -0.15
C THR A 47 9.64 0.38 -0.04
N GLY A 48 10.88 -0.11 -0.16
CA GLY A 48 11.21 -1.51 0.09
C GLY A 48 12.27 -1.67 1.19
N TYR A 49 12.16 -2.74 1.97
CA TYR A 49 13.15 -3.13 2.97
C TYR A 49 13.49 -4.62 2.88
N CYS A 50 14.63 -5.02 3.46
CA CYS A 50 15.02 -6.41 3.69
C CYS A 50 15.36 -6.66 5.15
N PRO A 51 15.35 -7.92 5.62
CA PRO A 51 15.81 -8.30 6.98
C PRO A 51 17.32 -8.11 7.21
N CYS A 52 18.02 -7.47 6.28
CA CYS A 52 19.45 -7.21 6.29
C CYS A 52 19.82 -6.12 7.33
N PRO A 53 21.06 -6.14 7.89
CA PRO A 53 21.53 -5.14 8.84
C PRO A 53 21.48 -3.69 8.35
N ILE A 54 21.55 -3.46 7.04
CA ILE A 54 21.51 -2.13 6.42
C ILE A 54 20.11 -1.52 6.55
N CYS A 55 19.06 -2.30 6.31
CA CYS A 55 17.67 -1.82 6.37
C CYS A 55 17.10 -1.87 7.79
N CYS A 56 17.35 -2.95 8.54
CA CYS A 56 16.75 -3.16 9.85
C CYS A 56 17.67 -2.83 11.04
N GLY A 57 18.92 -2.51 10.78
CA GLY A 57 19.94 -2.28 11.82
C GLY A 57 20.67 -3.57 12.24
N LYS A 58 21.92 -3.42 12.67
CA LYS A 58 22.85 -4.52 13.02
C LYS A 58 22.30 -5.49 14.08
N TYR A 59 21.44 -5.01 14.96
CA TYR A 59 20.87 -5.79 16.08
C TYR A 59 19.41 -6.18 15.86
N SER A 60 18.92 -6.12 14.62
CA SER A 60 17.59 -6.61 14.30
C SER A 60 17.49 -8.11 14.59
N SER A 61 16.39 -8.52 15.21
CA SER A 61 16.08 -9.94 15.45
C SER A 61 15.64 -10.66 14.17
N GLY A 62 15.36 -9.94 13.08
CA GLY A 62 14.77 -10.49 11.86
C GLY A 62 13.26 -10.79 11.98
N TYR A 63 12.62 -10.36 13.07
CA TYR A 63 11.19 -10.52 13.31
C TYR A 63 10.46 -9.19 13.33
N THR A 64 9.22 -9.19 12.86
CA THR A 64 8.35 -8.01 12.77
C THR A 64 7.60 -7.75 14.07
N ALA A 65 6.93 -6.60 14.15
CA ALA A 65 6.12 -6.20 15.32
C ALA A 65 5.10 -7.25 15.80
N ILE A 66 4.56 -8.10 14.90
CA ILE A 66 3.63 -9.19 15.27
C ILE A 66 4.29 -10.57 15.38
N GLY A 67 5.62 -10.65 15.31
CA GLY A 67 6.39 -11.88 15.47
C GLY A 67 6.52 -12.72 14.19
N LEU A 68 6.20 -12.18 13.01
CA LEU A 68 6.48 -12.86 11.74
C LEU A 68 7.95 -12.69 11.36
N LYS A 69 8.48 -13.59 10.55
CA LYS A 69 9.79 -13.39 9.92
C LYS A 69 9.70 -12.22 8.94
N ALA A 70 10.61 -11.26 9.06
CA ALA A 70 10.72 -10.14 8.13
C ALA A 70 11.19 -10.63 6.76
N GLY A 71 10.63 -10.04 5.69
CA GLY A 71 10.92 -10.44 4.31
C GLY A 71 9.66 -10.43 3.44
N HIS A 72 9.71 -11.17 2.33
CA HIS A 72 8.62 -11.20 1.38
C HIS A 72 7.30 -11.68 2.02
N GLY A 73 6.20 -10.99 1.72
CA GLY A 73 4.87 -11.24 2.26
C GLY A 73 4.54 -10.46 3.54
N VAL A 74 5.45 -9.66 4.08
CA VAL A 74 5.19 -8.82 5.26
C VAL A 74 5.53 -7.36 4.99
N ILE A 75 4.56 -6.47 5.21
CA ILE A 75 4.75 -5.02 5.08
C ILE A 75 4.79 -4.33 6.44
N ALA A 76 5.57 -3.25 6.50
CA ALA A 76 5.53 -2.30 7.61
C ALA A 76 4.51 -1.21 7.30
N VAL A 77 3.69 -0.85 8.28
CA VAL A 77 2.63 0.16 8.15
C VAL A 77 2.59 1.07 9.38
N ASP A 78 1.83 2.17 9.28
CA ASP A 78 1.33 2.88 10.46
C ASP A 78 0.04 2.21 10.94
N PRO A 79 -0.01 1.64 12.17
CA PRO A 79 -1.20 0.97 12.70
C PRO A 79 -2.44 1.86 12.80
N LYS A 80 -2.27 3.19 12.83
CA LYS A 80 -3.39 4.14 12.81
C LYS A 80 -4.03 4.28 11.42
N PHE A 81 -3.28 3.95 10.38
CA PHE A 81 -3.74 3.98 8.99
C PHE A 81 -4.19 2.60 8.52
N ILE A 82 -3.35 1.57 8.71
CA ILE A 82 -3.67 0.17 8.41
C ILE A 82 -3.43 -0.66 9.66
N THR A 83 -4.49 -1.23 10.23
CA THR A 83 -4.38 -2.07 11.43
C THR A 83 -3.51 -3.30 11.15
N LEU A 84 -2.66 -3.67 12.12
CA LEU A 84 -1.84 -4.88 12.00
C LEU A 84 -2.70 -6.14 11.79
N ARG A 85 -2.13 -7.16 11.16
CA ARG A 85 -2.77 -8.41 10.71
C ARG A 85 -3.74 -8.25 9.54
N THR A 86 -3.96 -7.03 9.05
CA THR A 86 -4.71 -6.79 7.81
C THR A 86 -3.97 -7.43 6.63
N LYS A 87 -4.71 -8.10 5.75
CA LYS A 87 -4.17 -8.59 4.48
C LYS A 87 -4.32 -7.51 3.42
N ILE A 88 -3.25 -7.29 2.67
CA ILE A 88 -3.15 -6.27 1.63
C ILE A 88 -2.72 -6.95 0.33
N LEU A 89 -3.49 -6.75 -0.74
CA LEU A 89 -3.06 -7.06 -2.09
C LEU A 89 -2.25 -5.87 -2.63
N ILE A 90 -1.04 -6.18 -3.10
CA ILE A 90 -0.13 -5.22 -3.75
C ILE A 90 0.05 -5.70 -5.20
N PRO A 91 -0.52 -5.00 -6.20
CA PRO A 91 -0.42 -5.41 -7.59
C PRO A 91 1.03 -5.58 -8.04
N GLY A 92 1.35 -6.73 -8.65
CA GLY A 92 2.71 -7.06 -9.10
C GLY A 92 3.66 -7.59 -8.02
N TYR A 93 3.26 -7.57 -6.76
CA TYR A 93 4.01 -8.15 -5.64
C TYR A 93 3.27 -9.37 -5.04
N GLY A 94 1.95 -9.26 -4.87
CA GLY A 94 1.10 -10.31 -4.31
C GLY A 94 0.41 -9.90 -3.02
N VAL A 95 -0.08 -10.88 -2.26
CA VAL A 95 -0.75 -10.64 -0.98
C VAL A 95 0.29 -10.59 0.15
N ALA A 96 0.22 -9.54 0.96
CA ALA A 96 1.06 -9.32 2.12
C ALA A 96 0.22 -9.14 3.39
N ILE A 97 0.86 -9.33 4.54
CA ILE A 97 0.28 -9.04 5.85
C ILE A 97 0.90 -7.74 6.38
N ALA A 98 0.06 -6.85 6.90
CA ALA A 98 0.47 -5.73 7.74
C ALA A 98 1.04 -6.27 9.06
N GLY A 99 2.31 -6.64 9.05
CA GLY A 99 2.94 -7.39 10.14
C GLY A 99 4.02 -6.63 10.88
N ASP A 100 4.45 -5.49 10.36
CA ASP A 100 5.50 -4.71 10.98
C ASP A 100 5.13 -3.23 11.15
N THR A 101 5.96 -2.53 11.92
CA THR A 101 5.89 -1.08 12.08
C THR A 101 7.30 -0.50 12.01
N GLY A 102 7.42 0.73 11.52
CA GLY A 102 8.69 1.44 11.51
C GLY A 102 8.53 2.86 12.02
N LYS A 103 9.56 3.41 12.68
CA LYS A 103 9.49 4.78 13.22
C LYS A 103 9.19 5.83 12.12
N LYS A 104 9.70 5.60 10.90
CA LYS A 104 9.54 6.46 9.71
C LYS A 104 8.32 6.10 8.84
N ILE A 105 7.61 5.02 9.19
CA ILE A 105 6.44 4.54 8.45
C ILE A 105 5.21 5.12 9.16
N ARG A 106 4.72 6.25 8.63
CA ARG A 106 3.66 7.07 9.22
C ARG A 106 2.63 7.47 8.17
N ASN A 107 1.37 7.57 8.58
CA ASN A 107 0.25 7.91 7.69
C ASN A 107 0.16 6.91 6.51
N ASN A 108 0.03 7.42 5.28
CA ASN A 108 -0.06 6.62 4.06
C ASN A 108 1.29 6.17 3.49
N HIS A 109 2.33 6.07 4.33
CA HIS A 109 3.61 5.49 3.96
C HIS A 109 3.64 4.02 4.37
N ILE A 110 4.05 3.13 3.47
CA ILE A 110 4.27 1.71 3.73
C ILE A 110 5.68 1.28 3.31
N ASP A 111 6.20 0.22 3.92
CA ASP A 111 7.45 -0.41 3.53
C ASP A 111 7.20 -1.86 3.13
N ILE A 112 7.56 -2.24 1.91
CA ILE A 112 7.33 -3.58 1.37
C ILE A 112 8.53 -4.47 1.70
N GLY A 113 8.28 -5.64 2.29
CA GLY A 113 9.33 -6.59 2.62
C GLY A 113 9.84 -7.35 1.40
N PHE A 114 11.15 -7.45 1.26
CA PHE A 114 11.83 -8.26 0.26
C PHE A 114 12.81 -9.21 0.96
N ASP A 115 13.11 -10.34 0.32
CA ASP A 115 14.02 -11.33 0.91
C ASP A 115 15.49 -10.89 0.83
N ASN A 116 15.84 -10.07 -0.17
CA ASN A 116 17.19 -9.58 -0.36
C ASN A 116 17.26 -8.07 -0.61
N HIS A 117 18.43 -7.49 -0.34
CA HIS A 117 18.65 -6.05 -0.40
C HIS A 117 18.59 -5.48 -1.81
N LEU A 118 19.05 -6.24 -2.80
CA LEU A 118 19.11 -5.76 -4.17
C LEU A 118 17.70 -5.56 -4.75
N ASP A 119 16.77 -6.44 -4.42
CA ASP A 119 15.37 -6.31 -4.87
C ASP A 119 14.67 -5.15 -4.20
N ALA A 120 14.91 -4.91 -2.90
CA ALA A 120 14.40 -3.73 -2.21
C ALA A 120 14.93 -2.42 -2.85
N LEU A 121 16.21 -2.37 -3.21
CA LEU A 121 16.81 -1.23 -3.90
C LEU A 121 16.25 -1.04 -5.31
N ARG A 122 16.09 -2.12 -6.08
CA ARG A 122 15.48 -2.08 -7.43
C ARG A 122 14.03 -1.64 -7.39
N TYR A 123 13.30 -1.97 -6.33
CA TYR A 123 11.95 -1.49 -6.11
C TYR A 123 11.92 0.03 -5.88
N GLY A 124 12.87 0.60 -5.14
CA GLY A 124 12.96 2.05 -4.95
C GLY A 124 11.72 2.66 -4.28
N VAL A 125 11.47 3.94 -4.57
CA VAL A 125 10.38 4.72 -3.94
C VAL A 125 9.34 5.09 -4.98
N ARG A 126 8.07 4.80 -4.71
CA ARG A 126 6.98 5.05 -5.66
C ARG A 126 5.62 5.19 -4.97
N PHE A 127 4.71 5.94 -5.60
CA PHE A 127 3.30 5.91 -5.21
C PHE A 127 2.60 4.74 -5.89
N ILE A 128 1.86 3.96 -5.12
CA ILE A 128 1.11 2.80 -5.61
C ILE A 128 -0.31 2.79 -5.03
N TYR A 129 -1.19 2.03 -5.69
CA TYR A 129 -2.47 1.63 -5.12
C TYR A 129 -2.33 0.25 -4.50
N ILE A 130 -2.82 0.11 -3.27
CA ILE A 130 -2.90 -1.16 -2.55
C ILE A 130 -4.35 -1.41 -2.16
N TYR A 131 -4.69 -2.67 -1.93
CA TYR A 131 -6.07 -3.09 -1.72
C TYR A 131 -6.19 -3.89 -0.44
N LYS A 132 -7.10 -3.50 0.45
CA LYS A 132 -7.45 -4.31 1.60
C LYS A 132 -8.28 -5.50 1.13
N ILE A 133 -7.94 -6.69 1.63
CA ILE A 133 -8.71 -7.90 1.37
C ILE A 133 -9.26 -8.47 2.68
N ASP A 134 -10.52 -8.86 2.65
CA ASP A 134 -11.18 -9.58 3.74
C ASP A 134 -11.30 -11.09 3.42
N LYS A 135 -11.61 -11.88 4.45
CA LYS A 135 -11.86 -13.32 4.31
C LYS A 135 -13.22 -13.59 3.69
#